data_AF-A0A914DWA0-F1
#
_entry.id   AF-A0A914DWA0-F1
#
_cell.length_a   1.000
_cell.length_b   1.000
_cell.length_c   1.000
_cell.angle_alpha   90.00
_cell.angle_beta   90.00
_cell.angle_gamma   90.00
#
_symmetry.space_group_name_H-M   'P 1'
#
loop_
_entity.id
_entity.type
_entity.pdbx_description
1 polymer ?
#
loop_
_entity_poly.entity_id
_entity_poly.type
_entity_poly.pdbx_seq_one_letter_code
_entity_poly.pdbx_strand_id
1 'polypeptide(L)'
;MNSEVEATEKVINAMAYYKRHALHRLKLQAEAVLKLPIEDRRLVIPEIPNQARLIKEYAQVNQKLIDLIIRCGVGMLGDDSAIKAAYEITQLRPPSEHFMTKTKSTLKQIVRDWTKE
;
A
#
# COMPACT_ATOMS: atom_id res chain seq x y z
N MET A 1 -19.71 0.49 19.20
CA MET A 1 -18.98 -0.72 18.77
C MET A 1 -18.89 -0.84 17.25
N ASN A 2 -19.98 -0.69 16.49
CA ASN A 2 -19.93 -0.82 15.01
C ASN A 2 -19.07 0.24 14.29
N SER A 3 -19.10 1.50 14.74
CA SER A 3 -18.35 2.60 14.11
C SER A 3 -16.83 2.45 14.21
N GLU A 4 -16.34 1.87 15.32
CA GLU A 4 -14.92 1.62 15.53
C GLU A 4 -14.42 0.48 14.64
N VAL A 5 -15.20 -0.60 14.52
CA VAL A 5 -14.91 -1.72 13.61
C VAL A 5 -14.89 -1.23 12.16
N GLU A 6 -15.87 -0.42 11.73
CA GLU A 6 -15.90 0.16 10.39
C GLU A 6 -14.72 1.10 10.10
N ALA A 7 -14.34 1.94 11.06
CA ALA A 7 -13.18 2.82 10.90
C ALA A 7 -11.88 2.02 10.81
N THR A 8 -11.76 0.97 11.62
CA THR A 8 -10.62 0.05 11.64
C THR A 8 -10.54 -0.76 10.34
N GLU A 9 -11.67 -1.21 9.80
CA GLU A 9 -11.72 -1.92 8.50
C GLU A 9 -11.15 -1.05 7.39
N LYS A 10 -11.48 0.24 7.35
CA LYS A 10 -10.95 1.15 6.32
C LYS A 10 -9.42 1.25 6.39
N VAL A 11 -8.85 1.23 7.59
CA VAL A 11 -7.40 1.24 7.81
C VAL A 11 -6.79 -0.09 7.37
N ILE A 12 -7.30 -1.22 7.87
CA ILE A 12 -6.82 -2.56 7.53
C ILE A 12 -6.92 -2.80 6.03
N ASN A 13 -8.06 -2.47 5.42
CA ASN A 13 -8.27 -2.58 3.99
C ASN A 13 -7.26 -1.75 3.20
N ALA A 14 -6.97 -0.51 3.60
CA ALA A 14 -5.97 0.31 2.92
C ALA A 14 -4.55 -0.26 3.03
N MET A 15 -4.18 -0.74 4.21
CA MET A 15 -2.90 -1.39 4.45
C MET A 15 -2.77 -2.68 3.62
N ALA A 16 -3.78 -3.54 3.64
CA ALA A 16 -3.81 -4.80 2.90
C ALA A 16 -3.89 -4.59 1.36
N TYR A 17 -4.36 -3.43 0.91
CA TYR A 17 -4.45 -3.06 -0.51
C TYR A 17 -3.18 -2.36 -1.06
N TYR A 18 -2.20 -2.02 -0.21
CA TYR A 18 -1.05 -1.17 -0.57
C TYR A 18 -0.33 -1.59 -1.87
N LYS A 19 0.05 -2.86 -2.02
CA LYS A 19 0.72 -3.38 -3.22
C LYS A 19 -0.17 -3.21 -4.46
N ARG A 20 -1.45 -3.56 -4.36
CA ARG A 20 -2.39 -3.42 -5.49
C ARG A 20 -2.49 -1.97 -5.93
N HIS A 21 -2.56 -1.04 -4.98
CA HIS A 21 -2.53 0.38 -5.26
C HIS A 21 -1.21 0.81 -5.94
N ALA A 22 -0.05 0.39 -5.42
CA ALA A 22 1.24 0.72 -6.02
C ALA A 22 1.35 0.23 -7.48
N LEU A 23 0.92 -1.01 -7.75
CA LEU A 23 0.92 -1.58 -9.11
C LEU A 23 -0.07 -0.88 -10.04
N HIS A 24 -1.24 -0.48 -9.52
CA HIS A 24 -2.21 0.29 -10.29
C HIS A 24 -1.63 1.66 -10.68
N ARG A 25 -0.97 2.36 -9.76
CA ARG A 25 -0.27 3.62 -10.04
C ARG A 25 0.83 3.45 -11.09
N LEU A 26 1.61 2.38 -11.00
CA LEU A 26 2.64 2.05 -11.98
C LEU A 26 2.04 1.82 -13.38
N LYS A 27 0.91 1.11 -13.47
CA LYS A 27 0.18 0.91 -14.74
C LYS A 27 -0.26 2.24 -15.34
N LEU A 28 -0.88 3.11 -14.53
CA LEU A 28 -1.32 4.44 -14.99
C LEU A 28 -0.14 5.30 -15.46
N GLN A 29 1.00 5.23 -14.78
CA GLN A 29 2.22 5.94 -15.19
C GLN A 29 2.76 5.40 -16.52
N ALA A 30 2.79 4.08 -16.70
CA ALA A 30 3.21 3.47 -17.96
C ALA A 30 2.28 3.89 -19.12
N GLU A 31 0.96 3.90 -18.90
CA GLU A 31 -0.01 4.38 -19.88
C GLU A 31 0.18 5.87 -20.20
N ALA A 32 0.51 6.69 -19.21
CA ALA A 32 0.79 8.11 -19.41
C ALA A 32 2.06 8.33 -20.27
N VAL A 33 3.11 7.54 -20.04
CA VAL A 33 4.33 7.60 -20.86
C VAL A 33 4.02 7.24 -22.31
N LEU A 34 3.20 6.23 -22.55
CA LEU A 34 2.85 5.83 -23.92
C LEU A 34 2.11 6.94 -24.69
N LYS A 35 1.44 7.86 -23.99
CA LYS A 35 0.76 9.02 -24.59
C LYS A 35 1.70 10.18 -24.94
N LEU A 36 2.97 10.12 -24.53
CA LEU A 36 3.95 11.16 -24.87
C LEU A 36 4.32 11.13 -26.36
N PRO A 37 4.76 12.27 -26.93
CA PRO A 37 5.39 12.33 -28.25
C PRO A 37 6.55 11.35 -28.37
N ILE A 38 6.81 10.85 -29.60
CA ILE A 38 7.80 9.80 -29.81
C ILE A 38 9.22 10.22 -29.40
N GLU A 39 9.58 11.48 -29.59
CA GLU A 39 10.90 12.00 -29.20
C GLU A 39 11.07 12.01 -27.67
N ASP A 40 10.05 12.43 -26.94
CA ASP A 40 10.06 12.38 -25.47
C ASP A 40 10.08 10.93 -24.96
N ARG A 41 9.29 10.04 -25.57
CA ARG A 41 9.27 8.61 -25.21
C ARG A 41 10.63 7.95 -25.32
N ARG A 42 11.41 8.28 -26.36
CA ARG A 42 12.75 7.71 -26.57
C ARG A 42 13.71 8.04 -25.43
N LEU A 43 13.53 9.17 -24.77
CA LEU A 43 14.37 9.59 -23.64
C LEU A 43 14.07 8.83 -22.35
N VAL A 44 12.82 8.42 -22.13
CA VAL A 44 12.39 7.78 -20.86
C VAL A 44 12.17 6.28 -20.93
N ILE A 45 11.76 5.72 -22.08
CA ILE A 45 11.46 4.28 -22.23
C ILE A 45 12.62 3.36 -21.79
N PRO A 46 13.90 3.64 -22.09
CA PRO A 46 14.99 2.73 -21.73
C PRO A 46 15.05 2.40 -20.23
N GLU A 47 14.73 3.36 -19.36
CA GLU A 47 14.81 3.21 -17.90
C GLU A 47 13.55 2.59 -17.27
N ILE A 48 12.41 2.68 -17.97
CA ILE A 48 11.10 2.30 -17.42
C ILE A 48 11.02 0.83 -17.03
N PRO A 49 11.50 -0.15 -17.83
CA PRO A 49 11.42 -1.56 -17.44
C PRO A 49 12.14 -1.86 -16.12
N ASN A 50 13.34 -1.33 -15.91
CA ASN A 50 14.10 -1.55 -14.68
C ASN A 50 13.44 -0.84 -13.49
N GLN A 51 13.02 0.42 -13.66
CA GLN A 51 12.27 1.18 -12.65
C GLN A 51 10.98 0.43 -12.26
N ALA A 52 10.21 -0.05 -13.23
CA ALA A 52 8.99 -0.82 -12.99
C ALA A 52 9.26 -2.12 -12.24
N ARG A 53 10.37 -2.83 -12.55
CA ARG A 53 10.80 -4.03 -11.81
C ARG A 53 11.11 -3.68 -10.35
N LEU A 54 11.89 -2.64 -10.10
CA LEU A 54 12.24 -2.19 -8.75
C LEU A 54 10.99 -1.76 -7.95
N ILE A 55 10.08 -0.99 -8.55
CA ILE A 55 8.83 -0.58 -7.90
C ILE A 55 7.99 -1.80 -7.51
N LYS A 56 7.88 -2.82 -8.38
CA LYS A 56 7.17 -4.07 -8.08
C LYS A 56 7.81 -4.80 -6.89
N GLU A 57 9.12 -4.88 -6.87
CA GLU A 57 9.91 -5.53 -5.83
C GLU A 57 9.74 -4.82 -4.48
N TYR A 58 9.96 -3.51 -4.43
CA TYR A 58 9.80 -2.72 -3.22
C TYR A 58 8.35 -2.70 -2.73
N ALA A 59 7.37 -2.63 -3.63
CA ALA A 59 5.96 -2.74 -3.24
C ALA A 59 5.65 -4.10 -2.59
N GLN A 60 6.29 -5.18 -3.05
CA GLN A 60 6.15 -6.50 -2.44
C GLN A 60 6.83 -6.59 -1.08
N VAL A 61 8.04 -6.05 -0.92
CA VAL A 61 8.75 -6.01 0.37
C VAL A 61 7.94 -5.20 1.40
N ASN A 62 7.48 -4.01 1.02
CA ASN A 62 6.66 -3.16 1.89
C ASN A 62 5.33 -3.84 2.27
N GLN A 63 4.69 -4.55 1.33
CA GLN A 63 3.48 -5.30 1.64
C GLN A 63 3.73 -6.39 2.68
N LYS A 64 4.85 -7.13 2.59
CA LYS A 64 5.18 -8.16 3.60
C LYS A 64 5.31 -7.57 5.01
N LEU A 65 5.93 -6.39 5.13
CA LEU A 65 6.02 -5.66 6.40
C LEU A 65 4.64 -5.24 6.89
N ILE A 66 3.80 -4.69 6.02
CA ILE A 66 2.43 -4.29 6.35
C ILE A 66 1.59 -5.49 6.80
N ASP A 67 1.68 -6.62 6.09
CA ASP A 67 0.98 -7.86 6.42
C ASP A 67 1.44 -8.43 7.77
N LEU A 68 2.72 -8.23 8.13
CA LEU A 68 3.22 -8.59 9.45
C LEU A 68 2.60 -7.69 10.53
N ILE A 69 2.55 -6.36 10.32
CA ILE A 69 1.92 -5.41 11.25
C ILE A 69 0.45 -5.78 11.49
N ILE A 70 -0.32 -6.06 10.44
CA ILE A 70 -1.73 -6.46 10.55
C ILE A 70 -1.85 -7.75 11.36
N ARG A 71 -1.06 -8.78 11.04
CA ARG A 71 -1.11 -10.08 11.75
C ARG A 71 -0.74 -9.95 13.23
N CYS A 72 0.28 -9.16 13.55
CA CYS A 72 0.63 -8.86 14.94
C CYS A 72 -0.54 -8.16 15.65
N GLY A 73 -1.15 -7.14 15.04
CA GLY A 73 -2.30 -6.45 15.61
C GLY A 73 -3.50 -7.37 15.89
N VAL A 74 -3.83 -8.25 14.95
CA VAL A 74 -4.92 -9.23 15.11
C VAL A 74 -4.61 -10.25 16.20
N GLY A 75 -3.37 -10.78 16.25
CA GLY A 75 -2.99 -11.81 17.22
C GLY A 75 -2.79 -11.30 18.64
N MET A 76 -2.44 -10.02 18.83
CA MET A 76 -2.12 -9.45 20.14
C MET A 76 -3.34 -8.99 20.94
N LEU A 77 -4.44 -8.60 20.28
CA LEU A 77 -5.53 -7.87 20.96
C LEU A 77 -6.73 -8.72 21.41
N GLY A 78 -6.60 -10.05 21.39
CA GLY A 78 -7.68 -10.94 21.81
C GLY A 78 -8.88 -10.95 20.86
N ASP A 79 -9.77 -11.91 21.09
CA ASP A 79 -10.82 -12.27 20.12
C ASP A 79 -11.94 -11.24 20.00
N ASP A 80 -12.17 -10.42 21.04
CA ASP A 80 -13.21 -9.38 21.05
C ASP A 80 -12.73 -8.01 20.55
N SER A 81 -11.53 -7.93 19.94
CA SER A 81 -10.98 -6.66 19.48
C SER A 81 -11.63 -6.16 18.19
N ALA A 82 -11.78 -4.83 18.09
CA ALA A 82 -12.22 -4.17 16.87
C ALA A 82 -11.28 -4.47 15.68
N ILE A 83 -10.00 -4.73 15.93
CA ILE A 83 -9.01 -5.12 14.90
C ILE A 83 -9.35 -6.49 14.31
N LYS A 84 -9.68 -7.49 15.14
CA LYS A 84 -10.02 -8.83 14.65
C LYS A 84 -11.32 -8.79 13.84
N ALA A 85 -12.37 -8.18 14.39
CA ALA A 85 -13.65 -8.05 13.68
C ALA A 85 -13.47 -7.30 12.34
N ALA A 86 -12.71 -6.21 12.33
CA ALA A 86 -12.41 -5.44 11.12
C ALA A 86 -11.61 -6.24 10.08
N TYR A 87 -10.65 -7.06 10.53
CA TYR A 87 -9.86 -7.92 9.67
C TYR A 87 -10.74 -8.96 8.97
N GLU A 88 -11.66 -9.59 9.70
CA GLU A 88 -12.58 -10.62 9.17
C GLU A 88 -13.54 -10.07 8.11
N ILE A 89 -13.99 -8.82 8.25
CA ILE A 89 -14.89 -8.19 7.27
C ILE A 89 -14.17 -7.46 6.13
N THR A 90 -12.84 -7.39 6.15
CA THR A 90 -12.04 -6.69 5.13
C THR A 90 -12.15 -7.40 3.78
N GLN A 91 -12.53 -6.68 2.73
CA GLN A 91 -12.78 -7.25 1.39
C GLN A 91 -11.74 -6.86 0.32
N LEU A 92 -10.60 -6.28 0.68
CA LEU A 92 -9.55 -5.82 -0.27
C LEU A 92 -10.10 -4.93 -1.39
N ARG A 93 -10.98 -4.00 -1.02
CA ARG A 93 -11.60 -3.01 -1.92
C ARG A 93 -10.63 -1.83 -2.14
N PRO A 94 -10.66 -1.14 -3.29
CA PRO A 94 -9.89 0.08 -3.46
C PRO A 94 -10.19 1.09 -2.33
N PRO A 95 -9.20 1.46 -1.51
CA PRO A 95 -9.38 2.41 -0.42
C PRO A 95 -9.43 3.84 -0.96
N SER A 96 -9.92 4.79 -0.16
CA SER A 96 -9.80 6.21 -0.50
C SER A 96 -8.33 6.68 -0.44
N GLU A 97 -8.02 7.73 -1.21
CA GLU A 97 -6.66 8.29 -1.24
C GLU A 97 -6.21 8.78 0.15
N HIS A 98 -7.15 9.21 1.01
CA HIS A 98 -6.86 9.60 2.39
C HIS A 98 -6.19 8.47 3.18
N PHE A 99 -6.79 7.27 3.19
CA PHE A 99 -6.24 6.12 3.93
C PHE A 99 -4.96 5.57 3.28
N MET A 100 -4.88 5.61 1.95
CA MET A 100 -3.66 5.21 1.25
C MET A 100 -2.49 6.16 1.53
N THR A 101 -2.76 7.47 1.59
CA THR A 101 -1.76 8.48 2.01
C THR A 101 -1.28 8.23 3.43
N LYS A 102 -2.19 7.92 4.36
CA LYS A 102 -1.81 7.53 5.72
C LYS A 102 -0.94 6.27 5.75
N THR A 103 -1.29 5.23 4.98
CA THR A 103 -0.49 4.00 4.87
C THR A 103 0.94 4.31 4.40
N LYS A 104 1.11 5.15 3.37
CA LYS A 104 2.42 5.60 2.89
C LYS A 104 3.18 6.39 3.96
N SER A 105 2.51 7.29 4.67
CA SER A 105 3.11 8.06 5.77
C SER A 105 3.54 7.16 6.93
N THR A 106 2.78 6.12 7.27
CA THR A 106 3.17 5.13 8.29
C THR A 106 4.47 4.41 7.92
N LEU A 107 4.67 4.03 6.66
CA LEU A 107 5.94 3.44 6.22
C LEU A 107 7.12 4.41 6.42
N LYS A 108 6.93 5.70 6.08
CA LYS A 108 7.95 6.74 6.32
C LYS A 108 8.21 6.94 7.82
N GLN A 109 7.17 6.84 8.62
CA GLN A 109 7.22 6.97 10.07
C GLN A 109 8.05 5.86 10.70
N ILE A 110 7.92 4.63 10.20
CA ILE A 110 8.73 3.48 10.63
C ILE A 110 10.22 3.74 10.33
N VAL A 111 10.55 4.23 9.13
CA VAL A 111 11.93 4.57 8.79
C VAL A 111 12.45 5.64 9.76
N ARG A 112 11.74 6.77 9.86
CA ARG A 112 12.15 7.91 10.70
C ARG A 112 12.42 7.52 12.16
N ASP A 113 11.57 6.70 12.75
CA ASP A 113 11.65 6.40 14.18
C ASP A 113 12.53 5.18 14.49
N TRP A 114 12.80 4.30 13.52
CA TRP A 114 13.42 2.98 13.78
C TRP A 114 14.61 2.65 12.87
N THR A 115 15.07 3.55 12.01
CA THR A 115 16.34 3.40 11.28
C THR A 115 17.38 4.40 11.78
N LYS A 116 18.65 4.11 11.47
CA LYS A 116 19.80 4.94 11.89
C LYS A 116 20.16 6.05 10.89
N GLU A 117 19.41 6.13 9.79
CA GLU A 117 19.58 7.11 8.72
C GLU A 117 18.92 8.43 9.11
#